data_AF-A0A519C282-F1
#
_entry.id   AF-A0A519C282-F1
#
_cell.length_a   1.000
_cell.length_b   1.000
_cell.length_c   1.000
_cell.angle_alpha   90.00
_cell.angle_beta   90.00
_cell.angle_gamma   90.00
#
_symmetry.space_group_name_H-M   'P 1'
#
loop_
_entity.id
_entity.type
_entity.pdbx_description
1 polymer ?
#
loop_
_entity_poly.entity_id
_entity_poly.type
_entity_poly.pdbx_seq_one_letter_code
_entity_poly.pdbx_strand_id
1 'polypeptide(L)'
;MVRRVNRKSKTQKAAVPNYSEDRKTSGPDPKLAIIALLLVVLLIGSSLYLTSMVEEAPEVSYGFEAQLLTDEHKTEAGYDTDFVLIIQNTGDIADTFDIGVKSNDGGFTITIEEGYDSIVLGTDKRKPIIINVKTSESAQGMLYAYLEIKSRGDPSQTSDVKINVNTEHTFGNQTSTGDSVNVHYAGILASNSKLFDSSMEYIWDNYMYRNDGVTEQNRHTATLTADNIGCDAEGYPTSDCDGKRVMVPGFDNKMVDMYEGQTLSVRIPAIDAYGEQKDPNDPNSLSGEDLIFTIEMVSIN
;
A
#
# COMPACT_ATOMS: atom_id res chain seq x y z
N MET A 1 -8.33 -110.40 4.02
CA MET A 1 -8.35 -110.53 5.50
C MET A 1 -9.31 -109.46 6.04
N VAL A 2 -10.46 -109.88 6.59
CA VAL A 2 -10.79 -109.81 8.04
C VAL A 2 -10.97 -108.34 8.50
N ARG A 3 -12.09 -107.83 9.03
CA ARG A 3 -13.39 -108.36 9.47
C ARG A 3 -14.37 -107.18 9.61
N ARG A 4 -15.66 -107.44 9.35
CA ARG A 4 -16.84 -106.59 9.63
C ARG A 4 -16.95 -106.18 11.10
N VAL A 5 -17.57 -105.02 11.38
CA VAL A 5 -18.64 -104.89 12.39
C VAL A 5 -19.75 -103.92 11.93
N ASN A 6 -20.90 -104.54 11.62
CA ASN A 6 -22.29 -104.08 11.63
C ASN A 6 -22.67 -103.29 12.91
N ARG A 7 -23.70 -102.45 13.05
CA ARG A 7 -24.90 -102.03 12.29
C ARG A 7 -25.78 -101.27 13.29
N LYS A 8 -26.50 -100.24 12.86
CA LYS A 8 -27.94 -99.95 13.10
C LYS A 8 -28.22 -98.48 13.36
N SER A 9 -29.15 -97.99 12.55
CA SER A 9 -29.88 -96.74 12.65
C SER A 9 -30.80 -96.70 13.86
N LYS A 10 -31.14 -95.47 14.28
CA LYS A 10 -32.49 -95.09 14.70
C LYS A 10 -32.63 -93.57 14.65
N THR A 11 -33.53 -93.11 13.79
CA THR A 11 -34.15 -91.78 13.78
C THR A 11 -35.01 -91.61 15.03
N GLN A 12 -35.01 -90.45 15.69
CA GLN A 12 -36.24 -89.72 16.09
C GLN A 12 -36.00 -88.50 17.02
N LYS A 13 -36.61 -87.40 16.59
CA LYS A 13 -37.38 -86.37 17.32
C LYS A 13 -36.71 -85.49 18.38
N ALA A 14 -36.96 -84.20 18.16
CA ALA A 14 -36.66 -83.04 18.99
C ALA A 14 -37.14 -83.21 20.44
N ALA A 15 -36.28 -82.76 21.37
CA ALA A 15 -36.63 -82.53 22.76
C ALA A 15 -36.81 -81.02 22.97
N VAL A 16 -38.01 -80.66 23.43
CA VAL A 16 -38.42 -79.34 23.88
C VAL A 16 -37.65 -78.98 25.16
N PRO A 17 -37.00 -77.81 25.28
CA PRO A 17 -36.47 -77.35 26.56
C PRO A 17 -37.63 -76.96 27.48
N ASN A 18 -37.71 -77.61 28.65
CA ASN A 18 -38.62 -77.21 29.71
C ASN A 18 -38.24 -75.81 30.22
N TYR A 19 -39.20 -74.91 30.16
CA TYR A 19 -39.17 -73.61 30.82
C TYR A 19 -39.52 -73.83 32.30
N SER A 20 -38.54 -73.72 33.19
CA SER A 20 -38.80 -73.53 34.63
C SER A 20 -38.67 -72.04 34.93
N GLU A 21 -39.79 -71.41 35.23
CA GLU A 21 -39.87 -70.02 35.69
C GLU A 21 -39.21 -69.87 37.06
N ASP A 22 -37.97 -69.36 37.09
CA ASP A 22 -37.43 -68.66 38.25
C ASP A 22 -37.41 -67.17 37.95
N ARG A 23 -38.56 -66.53 38.23
CA ARG A 23 -38.77 -65.10 38.10
C ARG A 23 -38.11 -64.38 39.29
N LYS A 24 -36.80 -64.18 39.23
CA LYS A 24 -36.14 -63.08 39.97
C LYS A 24 -36.09 -61.87 39.07
N THR A 25 -37.05 -60.98 39.22
CA THR A 25 -37.02 -59.62 38.67
C THR A 25 -35.89 -58.84 39.32
N SER A 26 -34.67 -58.99 38.77
CA SER A 26 -33.61 -58.00 38.96
C SER A 26 -33.95 -56.82 38.05
N GLY A 27 -34.76 -55.89 38.56
CA GLY A 27 -34.85 -54.57 37.94
C GLY A 27 -33.44 -53.95 37.89
N PRO A 28 -33.11 -53.17 36.85
CA PRO A 28 -31.83 -52.49 36.80
C PRO A 28 -31.65 -51.69 38.09
N ASP A 29 -30.52 -51.88 38.79
CA ASP A 29 -30.22 -51.14 40.01
C ASP A 29 -30.38 -49.64 39.73
N PRO A 30 -31.31 -48.95 40.42
CA PRO A 30 -31.61 -47.56 40.13
C PRO A 30 -30.37 -46.66 40.25
N LYS A 31 -29.37 -47.06 41.05
CA LYS A 31 -28.10 -46.33 41.13
C LYS A 31 -27.28 -46.45 39.86
N LEU A 32 -27.19 -47.65 39.28
CA LEU A 32 -26.50 -47.90 38.00
C LEU A 32 -27.23 -47.24 36.82
N ALA A 33 -28.58 -47.21 36.85
CA ALA A 33 -29.39 -46.52 35.85
C ALA A 33 -29.20 -44.99 35.90
N ILE A 34 -29.13 -44.39 37.10
CA ILE A 34 -28.87 -42.96 37.30
C ILE A 34 -27.45 -42.58 36.87
N ILE A 35 -26.46 -43.41 37.18
CA ILE A 35 -25.06 -43.19 36.75
C ILE A 35 -24.95 -43.25 35.22
N ALA A 36 -25.59 -44.23 34.57
CA ALA A 36 -25.62 -44.32 33.12
C ALA A 36 -26.32 -43.11 32.48
N LEU A 37 -27.42 -42.63 33.07
CA LEU A 37 -28.13 -41.45 32.57
C LEU A 37 -27.31 -40.16 32.75
N LEU A 38 -26.61 -40.00 33.88
CA LEU A 38 -25.68 -38.89 34.10
C LEU A 38 -24.51 -38.91 33.11
N LEU A 39 -23.95 -40.08 32.80
CA LEU A 39 -22.88 -40.21 31.81
C LEU A 39 -23.38 -39.88 30.39
N VAL A 40 -24.60 -40.29 30.03
CA VAL A 40 -25.21 -39.95 28.74
C VAL A 40 -25.50 -38.44 28.65
N VAL A 41 -26.00 -37.81 29.72
CA VAL A 41 -26.22 -36.35 29.76
C VAL A 41 -24.89 -35.58 29.70
N LEU A 42 -23.84 -36.06 30.38
CA LEU A 42 -22.48 -35.49 30.27
C LEU A 42 -21.91 -35.67 28.87
N LEU A 43 -22.07 -36.85 28.25
CA LEU A 43 -21.63 -37.12 26.87
C LEU A 43 -22.35 -36.23 25.86
N ILE A 44 -23.68 -36.13 25.94
CA ILE A 44 -24.49 -35.26 25.06
C ILE A 44 -24.15 -33.79 25.29
N GLY A 45 -24.04 -33.36 26.55
CA GLY A 45 -23.66 -31.99 26.92
C GLY A 45 -22.25 -31.60 26.48
N SER A 46 -21.29 -32.54 26.54
CA SER A 46 -19.92 -32.32 26.06
C SER A 46 -19.82 -32.33 24.53
N SER A 47 -20.62 -33.13 23.82
CA SER A 47 -20.73 -33.03 22.35
C SER A 47 -21.40 -31.74 21.87
N LEU A 48 -22.37 -31.18 22.61
CA LEU A 48 -22.98 -29.88 22.32
C LEU A 48 -22.01 -28.71 22.59
N TYR A 49 -21.21 -28.79 23.66
CA TYR A 49 -20.16 -27.80 23.95
C TYR A 49 -19.05 -27.79 22.90
N LEU A 50 -18.67 -28.97 22.37
CA LEU A 50 -17.65 -29.06 21.33
C LEU A 50 -18.11 -28.47 19.98
N THR A 51 -19.41 -28.51 19.67
CA THR A 51 -19.95 -27.85 18.47
C THR A 51 -20.15 -26.34 18.63
N SER A 52 -20.19 -25.82 19.86
CA SER A 52 -20.34 -24.37 20.11
C SER A 52 -19.00 -23.64 20.24
N MET A 53 -17.88 -24.36 20.17
CA MET A 53 -16.52 -23.80 20.14
C MET A 53 -15.86 -24.04 18.78
N VAL A 54 -16.65 -23.89 17.71
CA VAL A 54 -16.06 -23.52 16.42
C VAL A 54 -15.76 -22.03 16.55
N GLU A 55 -14.54 -21.72 16.97
CA GLU A 55 -13.98 -20.37 16.81
C GLU A 55 -14.01 -20.11 15.30
N GLU A 56 -15.01 -19.35 14.84
CA GLU A 56 -15.08 -18.94 13.44
C GLU A 56 -13.76 -18.26 13.12
N ALA A 57 -13.10 -18.73 12.05
CA ALA A 57 -11.85 -18.11 11.61
C ALA A 57 -12.10 -16.61 11.44
N PRO A 58 -11.20 -15.74 11.93
CA PRO A 58 -11.42 -14.29 11.86
C PRO A 58 -11.75 -13.92 10.40
N GLU A 59 -12.87 -13.22 10.20
CA GLU A 59 -13.23 -12.70 8.88
C GLU A 59 -12.12 -11.75 8.45
N VAL A 60 -11.43 -12.12 7.37
CA VAL A 60 -10.33 -11.33 6.84
C VAL A 60 -10.91 -10.32 5.86
N SER A 61 -10.69 -9.03 6.10
CA SER A 61 -11.22 -7.98 5.23
C SER A 61 -10.18 -7.48 4.21
N TYR A 62 -10.66 -7.13 3.02
CA TYR A 62 -9.91 -6.35 2.04
C TYR A 62 -10.36 -4.90 2.11
N GLY A 63 -9.44 -3.97 1.89
CA GLY A 63 -9.72 -2.55 1.91
C GLY A 63 -8.48 -1.75 1.56
N PHE A 64 -8.67 -0.59 0.95
CA PHE A 64 -7.58 0.34 0.72
C PHE A 64 -8.09 1.77 0.58
N GLU A 65 -7.19 2.72 0.77
CA GLU A 65 -7.39 4.13 0.48
C GLU A 65 -6.41 4.58 -0.60
N ALA A 66 -6.87 5.45 -1.49
CA ALA A 66 -6.04 6.08 -2.51
C ALA A 66 -6.23 7.59 -2.45
N GLN A 67 -5.13 8.33 -2.44
CA GLN A 67 -5.12 9.80 -2.42
C GLN A 67 -3.95 10.33 -3.23
N LEU A 68 -4.01 11.60 -3.60
CA LEU A 68 -2.90 12.29 -4.25
C LEU A 68 -2.19 13.18 -3.22
N LEU A 69 -0.88 13.40 -3.41
CA LEU A 69 -0.13 14.38 -2.62
C LEU A 69 -0.60 15.81 -2.95
N THR A 70 -0.81 16.08 -4.24
CA THR A 70 -1.44 17.27 -4.82
C THR A 70 -2.36 16.81 -5.96
N ASP A 71 -3.45 17.51 -6.23
CA ASP A 71 -4.48 17.09 -7.21
C ASP A 71 -4.73 18.09 -8.34
N GLU A 72 -4.06 19.25 -8.33
CA GLU A 72 -4.13 20.25 -9.38
C GLU A 72 -2.76 20.86 -9.66
N HIS A 73 -2.30 20.75 -10.91
CA HIS A 73 -1.08 21.41 -11.39
C HIS A 73 -1.36 22.32 -12.59
N LYS A 74 -0.44 23.25 -12.82
CA LYS A 74 -0.44 24.14 -13.98
C LYS A 74 0.74 23.79 -14.88
N THR A 75 0.54 23.88 -16.18
CA THR A 75 1.60 23.67 -17.17
C THR A 75 1.32 24.47 -18.42
N GLU A 76 2.34 24.80 -19.19
CA GLU A 76 2.17 25.25 -20.56
C GLU A 76 1.79 24.05 -21.46
N ALA A 77 0.98 24.30 -22.50
CA ALA A 77 0.59 23.28 -23.46
C ALA A 77 1.82 22.71 -24.20
N GLY A 78 1.92 21.38 -24.27
CA GLY A 78 3.06 20.68 -24.87
C GLY A 78 4.14 20.25 -23.86
N TYR A 79 4.01 20.67 -22.60
CA TYR A 79 4.95 20.36 -21.53
C TYR A 79 4.40 19.35 -20.52
N ASP A 80 5.29 18.95 -19.62
CA ASP A 80 5.09 17.87 -18.67
C ASP A 80 4.86 18.42 -17.24
N THR A 81 4.04 17.71 -16.47
CA THR A 81 3.88 17.83 -15.02
C THR A 81 3.70 16.43 -14.41
N ASP A 82 3.94 16.27 -13.11
CA ASP A 82 3.81 14.96 -12.46
C ASP A 82 3.02 15.05 -11.16
N PHE A 83 2.26 14.01 -10.84
CA PHE A 83 1.55 13.86 -9.56
C PHE A 83 2.14 12.70 -8.75
N VAL A 84 1.85 12.65 -7.45
CA VAL A 84 2.20 11.51 -6.59
C VAL A 84 0.92 10.86 -6.07
N LEU A 85 0.63 9.65 -6.56
CA LEU A 85 -0.43 8.78 -6.08
C LEU A 85 0.05 7.99 -4.87
N ILE A 86 -0.75 7.96 -3.80
CA ILE A 86 -0.45 7.23 -2.57
C ILE A 86 -1.57 6.23 -2.33
N ILE A 87 -1.21 4.95 -2.28
CA ILE A 87 -2.12 3.85 -1.96
C ILE A 87 -1.77 3.30 -0.59
N GLN A 88 -2.76 3.15 0.28
CA GLN A 88 -2.65 2.51 1.59
C GLN A 88 -3.51 1.25 1.62
N ASN A 89 -2.94 0.12 1.99
CA ASN A 89 -3.73 -1.05 2.35
C ASN A 89 -4.32 -0.87 3.76
N THR A 90 -5.65 -0.90 3.87
CA THR A 90 -6.39 -0.80 5.14
C THR A 90 -7.08 -2.11 5.53
N GLY A 91 -6.93 -3.16 4.72
CA GLY A 91 -7.43 -4.50 5.02
C GLY A 91 -6.49 -5.29 5.94
N ASP A 92 -6.99 -6.42 6.43
CA ASP A 92 -6.31 -7.25 7.44
C ASP A 92 -5.18 -8.11 6.85
N ILE A 93 -5.06 -8.18 5.52
CA ILE A 93 -4.06 -8.98 4.82
C ILE A 93 -3.37 -8.21 3.71
N ALA A 94 -2.19 -8.72 3.33
CA ALA A 94 -1.51 -8.24 2.15
C ALA A 94 -2.38 -8.43 0.90
N ASP A 95 -2.37 -7.43 0.04
CA ASP A 95 -3.16 -7.40 -1.19
C ASP A 95 -2.33 -6.82 -2.35
N THR A 96 -2.78 -7.08 -3.57
CA THR A 96 -2.23 -6.52 -4.80
C THR A 96 -3.19 -5.50 -5.37
N PHE A 97 -2.70 -4.31 -5.69
CA PHE A 97 -3.48 -3.21 -6.26
C PHE A 97 -3.06 -2.93 -7.69
N ASP A 98 -3.99 -3.04 -8.62
CA ASP A 98 -3.81 -2.65 -10.01
C ASP A 98 -4.15 -1.18 -10.20
N ILE A 99 -3.31 -0.46 -10.93
CA ILE A 99 -3.42 0.98 -11.16
C ILE A 99 -3.60 1.22 -12.66
N GLY A 100 -4.60 2.00 -13.03
CA GLY A 100 -4.88 2.31 -14.42
C GLY A 100 -5.51 3.68 -14.62
N VAL A 101 -5.65 4.06 -15.88
CA VAL A 101 -6.40 5.26 -16.28
C VAL A 101 -7.82 4.83 -16.61
N LYS A 102 -8.79 5.34 -15.84
CA LYS A 102 -10.23 5.07 -16.04
C LYS A 102 -10.80 5.90 -17.18
N SER A 103 -10.49 7.19 -17.15
CA SER A 103 -10.90 8.15 -18.18
C SER A 103 -9.91 9.29 -18.25
N ASN A 104 -9.82 9.89 -19.43
CA ASN A 104 -9.00 11.05 -19.72
C ASN A 104 -9.77 11.91 -20.73
N ASP A 105 -9.98 13.19 -20.40
CA ASP A 105 -10.75 14.12 -21.23
C ASP A 105 -10.04 14.52 -22.54
N GLY A 106 -8.82 14.02 -22.75
CA GLY A 106 -8.00 14.27 -23.92
C GLY A 106 -7.05 15.45 -23.70
N GLY A 107 -6.18 15.69 -24.67
CA GLY A 107 -5.20 16.79 -24.61
C GLY A 107 -3.94 16.50 -23.78
N PHE A 108 -3.85 15.34 -23.11
CA PHE A 108 -2.64 14.88 -22.44
C PHE A 108 -2.56 13.35 -22.36
N THR A 109 -1.35 12.83 -22.17
CA THR A 109 -1.07 11.41 -21.92
C THR A 109 -0.63 11.20 -20.48
N ILE A 110 -1.00 10.06 -19.91
CA ILE A 110 -0.65 9.67 -18.53
C ILE A 110 0.21 8.43 -18.59
N THR A 111 1.33 8.45 -17.85
CA THR A 111 2.21 7.29 -17.68
C THR A 111 2.41 7.04 -16.20
N ILE A 112 2.09 5.83 -15.76
CA ILE A 112 2.40 5.36 -14.39
C ILE A 112 3.89 5.01 -14.35
N GLU A 113 4.57 5.36 -13.25
CA GLU A 113 5.97 5.00 -13.01
C GLU A 113 6.23 3.52 -13.32
N GLU A 114 7.36 3.23 -13.99
CA GLU A 114 7.69 1.88 -14.44
C GLU A 114 7.75 0.89 -13.27
N GLY A 115 7.08 -0.25 -13.43
CA GLY A 115 7.00 -1.30 -12.40
C GLY A 115 5.99 -1.04 -11.29
N TYR A 116 5.16 0.00 -11.41
CA TYR A 116 4.14 0.37 -10.43
C TYR A 116 2.70 0.27 -10.95
N ASP A 117 2.48 -0.28 -12.15
CA ASP A 117 1.14 -0.58 -12.67
C ASP A 117 0.38 -1.62 -11.82
N SER A 118 1.12 -2.40 -11.03
CA SER A 118 0.58 -3.32 -10.04
C SER A 118 1.52 -3.42 -8.83
N ILE A 119 1.02 -3.18 -7.62
CA ILE A 119 1.82 -3.17 -6.39
C ILE A 119 1.29 -4.16 -5.36
N VAL A 120 2.17 -4.75 -4.57
CA VAL A 120 1.79 -5.57 -3.40
C VAL A 120 2.05 -4.78 -2.14
N LEU A 121 1.04 -4.62 -1.29
CA LEU A 121 1.16 -3.95 0.00
C LEU A 121 0.69 -4.86 1.13
N GLY A 122 1.52 -4.99 2.16
CA GLY A 122 1.09 -5.57 3.43
C GLY A 122 0.10 -4.67 4.17
N THR A 123 -0.50 -5.20 5.23
CA THR A 123 -1.40 -4.48 6.15
C THR A 123 -0.78 -3.17 6.63
N ASP A 124 -1.57 -2.10 6.59
CA ASP A 124 -1.20 -0.73 6.98
C ASP A 124 0.02 -0.14 6.25
N LYS A 125 0.45 -0.75 5.13
CA LYS A 125 1.53 -0.22 4.31
C LYS A 125 0.99 0.75 3.28
N ARG A 126 1.78 1.79 3.03
CA ARG A 126 1.56 2.82 2.03
C ARG A 126 2.63 2.75 0.96
N LYS A 127 2.29 3.12 -0.27
CA LYS A 127 3.27 3.28 -1.34
C LYS A 127 2.96 4.53 -2.17
N PRO A 128 3.94 5.45 -2.30
CA PRO A 128 3.83 6.58 -3.21
C PRO A 128 4.40 6.23 -4.59
N ILE A 129 3.70 6.66 -5.64
CA ILE A 129 3.95 6.31 -7.05
C ILE A 129 3.84 7.58 -7.88
N ILE A 130 4.81 7.80 -8.77
CA ILE A 130 4.80 8.98 -9.65
C ILE A 130 3.89 8.73 -10.85
N ILE A 131 3.02 9.69 -11.12
CA ILE A 131 2.13 9.71 -12.28
C ILE A 131 2.60 10.85 -13.19
N ASN A 132 3.19 10.50 -14.33
CA ASN A 132 3.74 11.46 -15.28
C ASN A 132 2.63 11.88 -16.23
N VAL A 133 2.48 13.19 -16.44
CA VAL A 133 1.48 13.78 -17.33
C VAL A 133 2.16 14.65 -18.36
N LYS A 134 1.95 14.32 -19.64
CA LYS A 134 2.45 15.09 -20.77
C LYS A 134 1.30 15.70 -21.56
N THR A 135 1.22 17.02 -21.60
CA THR A 135 0.18 17.72 -22.36
C THR A 135 0.56 17.82 -23.84
N SER A 136 -0.45 17.88 -24.71
CA SER A 136 -0.26 18.14 -26.14
C SER A 136 -0.05 19.64 -26.38
N GLU A 137 0.67 20.01 -27.44
CA GLU A 137 0.85 21.42 -27.86
C GLU A 137 -0.48 22.13 -28.16
N SER A 138 -1.54 21.36 -28.46
CA SER A 138 -2.89 21.86 -28.70
C SER A 138 -3.80 21.86 -27.47
N ALA A 139 -3.29 21.50 -26.30
CA ALA A 139 -4.06 21.46 -25.06
C ALA A 139 -4.56 22.86 -24.67
N GLN A 140 -5.80 22.96 -24.21
CA GLN A 140 -6.43 24.23 -23.82
C GLN A 140 -7.31 24.03 -22.58
N GLY A 141 -7.29 25.01 -21.67
CA GLY A 141 -8.19 25.05 -20.52
C GLY A 141 -7.81 24.10 -19.39
N MET A 142 -8.81 23.82 -18.56
CA MET A 142 -8.72 22.83 -17.49
C MET A 142 -9.00 21.43 -18.02
N LEU A 143 -8.01 20.56 -17.98
CA LEU A 143 -8.11 19.16 -18.32
C LEU A 143 -8.14 18.30 -17.06
N TYR A 144 -8.72 17.11 -17.14
CA TYR A 144 -8.70 16.16 -16.02
C TYR A 144 -8.71 14.70 -16.48
N ALA A 145 -8.33 13.83 -15.57
CA ALA A 145 -8.43 12.40 -15.71
C ALA A 145 -8.78 11.75 -14.38
N TYR A 146 -9.38 10.56 -14.47
CA TYR A 146 -9.60 9.70 -13.33
C TYR A 146 -8.64 8.51 -13.43
N LEU A 147 -7.80 8.34 -12.42
CA LEU A 147 -7.05 7.11 -12.21
C LEU A 147 -7.93 6.16 -11.40
N GLU A 148 -7.87 4.88 -11.71
CA GLU A 148 -8.60 3.83 -11.01
C GLU A 148 -7.61 2.86 -10.39
N ILE A 149 -7.87 2.53 -9.13
CA ILE A 149 -7.13 1.56 -8.36
C ILE A 149 -8.09 0.42 -8.04
N LYS A 150 -7.67 -0.82 -8.24
CA LYS A 150 -8.47 -2.02 -7.94
C LYS A 150 -7.71 -2.98 -7.06
N SER A 151 -8.36 -3.46 -6.01
CA SER A 151 -7.87 -4.64 -5.29
C SER A 151 -8.01 -5.89 -6.17
N ARG A 152 -6.97 -6.74 -6.18
CA ARG A 152 -7.05 -8.09 -6.77
C ARG A 152 -7.65 -9.10 -5.82
N GLY A 153 -7.44 -8.92 -4.51
CA GLY A 153 -7.99 -9.79 -3.48
C GLY A 153 -9.51 -9.71 -3.35
N ASP A 154 -10.07 -8.50 -3.49
CA ASP A 154 -11.50 -8.25 -3.63
C ASP A 154 -11.78 -7.24 -4.76
N PRO A 155 -12.08 -7.72 -5.99
CA PRO A 155 -12.35 -6.86 -7.14
C PRO A 155 -13.56 -5.93 -7.02
N SER A 156 -14.37 -6.08 -5.96
CA SER A 156 -15.43 -5.11 -5.66
C SER A 156 -14.90 -3.84 -4.99
N GLN A 157 -13.70 -3.89 -4.41
CA GLN A 157 -12.99 -2.73 -3.87
C GLN A 157 -12.28 -1.99 -5.01
N THR A 158 -12.79 -0.81 -5.32
CA THR A 158 -12.23 0.10 -6.31
C THR A 158 -12.22 1.52 -5.76
N SER A 159 -11.21 2.31 -6.10
CA SER A 159 -11.14 3.73 -5.76
C SER A 159 -10.70 4.52 -7.00
N ASP A 160 -11.28 5.71 -7.17
CA ASP A 160 -10.89 6.63 -8.22
C ASP A 160 -10.28 7.88 -7.62
N VAL A 161 -9.18 8.36 -8.19
CA VAL A 161 -8.63 9.69 -7.86
C VAL A 161 -8.64 10.57 -9.11
N LYS A 162 -8.94 11.86 -8.91
CA LYS A 162 -9.00 12.84 -9.98
C LYS A 162 -7.74 13.70 -9.98
N ILE A 163 -7.08 13.81 -11.13
CA ILE A 163 -6.02 14.80 -11.37
C ILE A 163 -6.57 15.92 -12.24
N ASN A 164 -6.17 17.17 -11.98
CA ASN A 164 -6.53 18.34 -12.77
C ASN A 164 -5.27 19.01 -13.29
N VAL A 165 -5.27 19.37 -14.57
CA VAL A 165 -4.14 20.05 -15.22
C VAL A 165 -4.67 21.28 -15.94
N ASN A 166 -4.22 22.46 -15.49
CA ASN A 166 -4.52 23.72 -16.16
C ASN A 166 -3.45 24.00 -17.21
N THR A 167 -3.85 24.03 -18.49
CA THR A 167 -2.93 24.31 -19.60
C THR A 167 -2.95 25.76 -20.09
N GLU A 168 -3.64 26.65 -19.37
CA GLU A 168 -3.68 28.10 -19.64
C GLU A 168 -2.54 28.85 -18.93
N HIS A 169 -1.53 28.14 -18.46
CA HIS A 169 -0.34 28.73 -17.85
C HIS A 169 0.75 28.93 -18.91
N THR A 170 1.54 29.98 -18.74
CA THR A 170 2.74 30.24 -19.55
C THR A 170 3.91 30.20 -18.62
N PHE A 171 4.88 29.36 -18.95
CA PHE A 171 6.08 29.24 -18.15
C PHE A 171 6.97 30.49 -18.27
N GLY A 172 7.72 30.76 -17.22
CA GLY A 172 8.73 31.83 -17.22
C GLY A 172 10.06 31.34 -17.80
N ASN A 173 11.16 31.82 -17.23
CA ASN A 173 12.50 31.45 -17.71
C ASN A 173 12.79 29.97 -17.41
N GLN A 174 13.59 29.34 -18.29
CA GLN A 174 14.14 28.01 -18.04
C GLN A 174 15.44 28.12 -17.26
N THR A 175 15.60 27.29 -16.24
CA THR A 175 16.83 27.21 -15.46
C THR A 175 17.96 26.55 -16.23
N SER A 176 19.18 26.92 -15.87
CA SER A 176 20.43 26.37 -16.39
C SER A 176 21.36 25.98 -15.24
N THR A 177 22.38 25.18 -15.55
CA THR A 177 23.44 24.87 -14.58
C THR A 177 24.16 26.16 -14.15
N GLY A 178 24.31 26.36 -12.83
CA GLY A 178 24.88 27.57 -12.24
C GLY A 178 23.85 28.53 -11.66
N ASP A 179 22.58 28.40 -12.03
CA ASP A 179 21.53 29.29 -11.53
C ASP A 179 21.33 29.19 -10.01
N SER A 180 20.88 30.29 -9.42
CA SER A 180 20.25 30.31 -8.10
C SER A 180 18.74 30.38 -8.28
N VAL A 181 18.00 29.55 -7.55
CA VAL A 181 16.56 29.42 -7.71
C VAL A 181 15.83 29.44 -6.38
N ASN A 182 14.55 29.80 -6.42
CA ASN A 182 13.62 29.64 -5.31
C ASN A 182 12.56 28.61 -5.70
N VAL A 183 12.31 27.64 -4.83
CA VAL A 183 11.31 26.59 -5.06
C VAL A 183 10.37 26.43 -3.87
N HIS A 184 9.14 25.99 -4.16
CA HIS A 184 8.35 25.28 -3.18
C HIS A 184 8.53 23.78 -3.36
N TYR A 185 8.42 23.03 -2.27
CA TYR A 185 8.58 21.58 -2.31
C TYR A 185 7.76 20.88 -1.24
N ALA A 186 7.54 19.59 -1.45
CA ALA A 186 7.10 18.63 -0.44
C ALA A 186 7.90 17.34 -0.59
N GLY A 187 8.47 16.85 0.51
CA GLY A 187 9.31 15.66 0.55
C GLY A 187 8.67 14.55 1.39
N ILE A 188 8.48 13.38 0.78
CA ILE A 188 7.98 12.17 1.44
C ILE A 188 8.96 11.00 1.28
N LEU A 189 8.95 10.06 2.24
CA LEU A 189 9.71 8.82 2.10
C LEU A 189 9.10 7.91 1.03
N ALA A 190 9.93 7.36 0.13
CA ALA A 190 9.49 6.40 -0.89
C ALA A 190 9.00 5.06 -0.31
N SER A 191 9.44 4.74 0.91
CA SER A 191 9.20 3.46 1.59
C SER A 191 7.81 3.40 2.22
N ASN A 192 7.28 4.52 2.72
CA ASN A 192 6.03 4.55 3.47
C ASN A 192 5.20 5.83 3.28
N SER A 193 5.63 6.78 2.47
CA SER A 193 4.98 8.08 2.23
C SER A 193 5.02 9.08 3.40
N LYS A 194 5.76 8.84 4.49
CA LYS A 194 5.83 9.82 5.59
C LYS A 194 6.41 11.14 5.08
N LEU A 195 5.70 12.25 5.30
CA LEU A 195 6.19 13.60 5.02
C LEU A 195 7.31 13.96 5.99
N PHE A 196 8.50 14.26 5.48
CA PHE A 196 9.63 14.69 6.31
C PHE A 196 9.85 16.20 6.27
N ASP A 197 9.45 16.88 5.19
CA ASP A 197 9.54 18.34 5.10
C ASP A 197 8.64 18.89 3.97
N SER A 198 8.19 20.13 4.08
CA SER A 198 7.41 20.81 3.05
C SER A 198 7.38 22.32 3.27
N SER A 199 7.52 23.08 2.18
CA SER A 199 7.14 24.50 2.14
C SER A 199 5.76 24.74 1.51
N MET A 200 5.13 23.71 0.94
CA MET A 200 3.85 23.84 0.26
C MET A 200 2.71 23.93 1.27
N GLU A 201 1.99 25.05 1.28
CA GLU A 201 0.90 25.29 2.24
C GLU A 201 -0.21 24.24 2.15
N TYR A 202 -0.62 23.89 0.93
CA TYR A 202 -1.63 22.86 0.68
C TYR A 202 -1.28 21.52 1.34
N ILE A 203 -0.01 21.14 1.36
CA ILE A 203 0.45 19.88 1.95
C ILE A 203 0.30 19.91 3.47
N TRP A 204 0.59 21.04 4.12
CA TRP A 204 0.35 21.19 5.55
C TRP A 204 -1.12 21.02 5.90
N ASP A 205 -2.01 21.56 5.08
CA ASP A 205 -3.45 21.54 5.37
C ASP A 205 -4.13 20.21 5.02
N ASN A 206 -3.58 19.45 4.05
CA ASN A 206 -4.25 18.27 3.49
C ASN A 206 -3.48 16.95 3.66
N TYR A 207 -2.18 16.98 4.01
CA TYR A 207 -1.37 15.78 4.17
C TYR A 207 -1.01 15.49 5.64
N MET A 208 -1.78 14.59 6.25
CA MET A 208 -1.67 14.29 7.68
C MET A 208 -0.61 13.22 8.03
N TYR A 209 -0.08 12.49 7.06
CA TYR A 209 0.83 11.38 7.31
C TYR A 209 2.29 11.85 7.41
N ARG A 210 2.66 12.29 8.61
CA ARG A 210 3.92 12.98 8.88
C ARG A 210 4.96 12.07 9.53
N ASN A 211 6.22 12.34 9.24
CA ASN A 211 7.34 11.74 9.94
C ASN A 211 7.43 12.29 11.37
N ASP A 212 8.08 11.53 12.23
CA ASP A 212 8.26 11.88 13.63
C ASP A 212 9.07 13.19 13.71
N GLY A 213 8.54 14.17 14.45
CA GLY A 213 9.13 15.51 14.57
C GLY A 213 8.60 16.54 13.57
N VAL A 214 7.81 16.13 12.56
CA VAL A 214 7.15 17.06 11.63
C VAL A 214 5.78 17.46 12.18
N THR A 215 5.70 18.66 12.75
CA THR A 215 4.51 19.15 13.45
C THR A 215 4.12 20.55 12.96
N GLU A 216 2.90 21.00 13.27
CA GLU A 216 2.43 22.36 12.93
C GLU A 216 3.33 23.46 13.50
N GLN A 217 4.04 23.22 14.61
CA GLN A 217 4.97 24.20 15.18
C GLN A 217 6.18 24.45 14.27
N ASN A 218 6.50 23.49 13.39
CA ASN A 218 7.58 23.57 12.44
C ASN A 218 7.08 23.92 11.03
N ARG A 219 5.79 24.25 10.85
CA ARG A 219 5.22 24.65 9.56
C ARG A 219 5.96 25.88 9.04
N HIS A 220 6.48 25.78 7.84
CA HIS A 220 7.07 26.88 7.09
C HIS A 220 6.49 26.88 5.68
N THR A 221 6.33 28.08 5.13
CA THR A 221 5.77 28.30 3.78
C THR A 221 6.63 29.26 2.97
N ALA A 222 7.84 29.55 3.44
CA ALA A 222 8.83 30.30 2.67
C ALA A 222 9.41 29.38 1.57
N THR A 223 9.75 29.96 0.43
CA THR A 223 10.49 29.22 -0.61
C THR A 223 11.86 28.81 -0.11
N LEU A 224 12.33 27.67 -0.59
CA LEU A 224 13.70 27.21 -0.41
C LEU A 224 14.58 27.80 -1.50
N THR A 225 15.66 28.48 -1.12
CA THR A 225 16.68 28.96 -2.07
C THR A 225 17.72 27.88 -2.30
N ALA A 226 18.00 27.55 -3.56
CA ALA A 226 19.05 26.63 -3.97
C ALA A 226 20.02 27.35 -4.92
N ASP A 227 21.25 27.56 -4.45
CA ASP A 227 22.30 28.23 -5.20
C ASP A 227 23.17 27.24 -5.99
N ASN A 228 23.62 27.66 -7.18
CA ASN A 228 24.52 26.91 -8.06
C ASN A 228 23.98 25.52 -8.43
N ILE A 229 22.73 25.45 -8.87
CA ILE A 229 22.12 24.17 -9.24
C ILE A 229 22.93 23.50 -10.37
N GLY A 230 23.07 22.18 -10.31
CA GLY A 230 23.86 21.39 -11.25
C GLY A 230 25.39 21.45 -11.04
N CYS A 231 25.90 22.27 -10.12
CA CYS A 231 27.35 22.47 -9.94
C CYS A 231 27.96 21.56 -8.87
N ASP A 232 29.04 20.84 -9.19
CA ASP A 232 29.79 20.06 -8.19
C ASP A 232 30.93 20.87 -7.54
N ALA A 233 31.44 21.88 -8.26
CA ALA A 233 32.50 22.76 -7.78
C ALA A 233 32.54 24.06 -8.60
N GLU A 234 33.31 25.04 -8.13
CA GLU A 234 33.62 26.24 -8.90
C GLU A 234 34.20 25.87 -10.28
N GLY A 235 33.60 26.39 -11.34
CA GLY A 235 33.96 26.12 -12.73
C GLY A 235 33.66 24.69 -13.22
N TYR A 236 32.85 23.90 -12.51
CA TYR A 236 32.49 22.54 -12.91
C TYR A 236 31.03 22.17 -12.58
N PRO A 237 30.24 21.69 -13.55
CA PRO A 237 30.65 21.22 -14.88
C PRO A 237 30.78 22.33 -15.95
N THR A 238 30.30 23.54 -15.67
CA THR A 238 30.38 24.69 -16.58
C THR A 238 31.13 25.85 -15.94
N SER A 239 31.55 26.83 -16.75
CA SER A 239 32.15 28.07 -16.24
C SER A 239 31.18 28.95 -15.45
N ASP A 240 29.88 28.65 -15.52
CA ASP A 240 28.82 29.42 -14.86
C ASP A 240 28.65 29.00 -13.39
N CYS A 241 29.33 27.92 -12.97
CA CYS A 241 29.37 27.49 -11.59
C CYS A 241 30.26 28.40 -10.73
N ASP A 242 29.67 29.33 -9.99
CA ASP A 242 30.34 30.20 -9.01
C ASP A 242 30.33 29.58 -7.60
N GLY A 243 30.59 28.28 -7.54
CA GLY A 243 30.55 27.49 -6.33
C GLY A 243 30.02 26.09 -6.57
N LYS A 244 29.69 25.41 -5.47
CA LYS A 244 29.06 24.09 -5.51
C LYS A 244 27.60 24.20 -5.09
N ARG A 245 26.79 23.26 -5.56
CA ARG A 245 25.41 23.05 -5.11
C ARG A 245 25.30 22.99 -3.60
N VAL A 246 24.19 23.50 -3.08
CA VAL A 246 23.84 23.46 -1.64
C VAL A 246 22.85 22.35 -1.30
N MET A 247 22.09 21.88 -2.28
CA MET A 247 21.10 20.81 -2.10
C MET A 247 21.69 19.42 -2.39
N VAL A 248 20.96 18.38 -1.97
CA VAL A 248 21.35 17.00 -2.27
C VAL A 248 21.35 16.77 -3.79
N PRO A 249 22.30 16.00 -4.35
CA PRO A 249 22.52 15.92 -5.79
C PRO A 249 21.26 15.61 -6.61
N GLY A 250 20.44 14.65 -6.18
CA GLY A 250 19.23 14.26 -6.93
C GLY A 250 18.15 15.35 -6.96
N PHE A 251 18.03 16.14 -5.90
CA PHE A 251 17.05 17.25 -5.82
C PHE A 251 17.54 18.41 -6.67
N ASP A 252 18.82 18.72 -6.52
CA ASP A 252 19.51 19.79 -7.22
C ASP A 252 19.52 19.60 -8.75
N ASN A 253 19.89 18.39 -9.20
CA ASN A 253 19.90 18.06 -10.63
C ASN A 253 18.51 18.10 -11.26
N LYS A 254 17.43 17.82 -10.50
CA LYS A 254 16.07 17.88 -11.04
C LYS A 254 15.62 19.31 -11.33
N MET A 255 16.19 20.30 -10.66
CA MET A 255 15.86 21.71 -10.87
C MET A 255 16.49 22.31 -12.13
N VAL A 256 17.50 21.66 -12.72
CA VAL A 256 18.08 22.07 -14.01
C VAL A 256 17.07 21.78 -15.13
N ASP A 257 16.96 22.70 -16.09
CA ASP A 257 16.01 22.66 -17.22
C ASP A 257 14.52 22.78 -16.83
N MET A 258 14.20 23.01 -15.55
CA MET A 258 12.85 23.36 -15.13
C MET A 258 12.52 24.79 -15.54
N TYR A 259 11.25 25.06 -15.79
CA TYR A 259 10.78 26.42 -16.02
C TYR A 259 10.18 27.04 -14.77
N GLU A 260 10.30 28.36 -14.60
CA GLU A 260 9.50 29.10 -13.62
C GLU A 260 7.99 28.82 -13.82
N GLY A 261 7.31 28.47 -12.73
CA GLY A 261 5.92 28.04 -12.72
C GLY A 261 5.69 26.54 -12.99
N GLN A 262 6.76 25.76 -13.26
CA GLN A 262 6.64 24.33 -13.51
C GLN A 262 6.63 23.52 -12.21
N THR A 263 5.72 22.54 -12.14
CA THR A 263 5.68 21.54 -11.07
C THR A 263 6.02 20.15 -11.60
N LEU A 264 7.06 19.54 -11.04
CA LEU A 264 7.50 18.17 -11.34
C LEU A 264 7.66 17.35 -10.06
N SER A 265 7.57 16.03 -10.20
CA SER A 265 7.86 15.10 -9.11
C SER A 265 9.04 14.21 -9.48
N VAL A 266 9.86 13.86 -8.49
CA VAL A 266 11.07 13.06 -8.71
C VAL A 266 11.26 12.07 -7.58
N ARG A 267 11.62 10.83 -7.94
CA ARG A 267 12.13 9.84 -7.00
C ARG A 267 13.66 9.91 -7.01
N ILE A 268 14.23 10.15 -5.84
CA ILE A 268 15.67 10.27 -5.64
C ILE A 268 16.13 9.06 -4.82
N PRO A 269 17.06 8.24 -5.35
CA PRO A 269 17.58 7.12 -4.59
C PRO A 269 18.42 7.61 -3.41
N ALA A 270 18.52 6.82 -2.35
CA ALA A 270 19.25 7.19 -1.14
C ALA A 270 20.68 7.70 -1.42
N ILE A 271 21.38 7.10 -2.39
CA ILE A 271 22.74 7.48 -2.80
C ILE A 271 22.86 8.92 -3.32
N ASP A 272 21.81 9.43 -3.96
CA ASP A 272 21.75 10.80 -4.51
C ASP A 272 21.02 11.77 -3.57
N ALA A 273 20.57 11.28 -2.40
CA ALA A 273 19.97 12.03 -1.31
C ALA A 273 20.93 12.14 -0.11
N TYR A 274 20.65 11.45 0.99
CA TYR A 274 21.42 11.51 2.24
C TYR A 274 22.44 10.36 2.40
N GLY A 275 22.59 9.52 1.38
CA GLY A 275 23.52 8.39 1.33
C GLY A 275 22.98 7.15 2.04
N GLU A 276 23.86 6.16 2.21
CA GLU A 276 23.55 4.91 2.93
C GLU A 276 23.27 5.16 4.42
N GLN A 277 22.46 4.29 5.04
CA GLN A 277 22.23 4.32 6.47
C GLN A 277 23.54 4.14 7.25
N LYS A 278 23.95 5.17 8.00
CA LYS A 278 25.20 5.17 8.77
C LYS A 278 25.02 4.68 10.20
N ASP A 279 23.83 4.88 10.77
CA ASP A 279 23.49 4.40 12.12
C ASP A 279 22.17 3.63 12.08
N PRO A 280 22.19 2.29 12.21
CA PRO A 280 20.98 1.47 12.25
C PRO A 280 20.03 1.81 13.42
N ASN A 281 20.48 2.57 14.42
CA ASN A 281 19.70 2.94 15.60
C ASN A 281 19.06 4.33 15.49
N ASP A 282 19.26 5.05 14.38
CA ASP A 282 18.56 6.30 14.08
C ASP A 282 17.48 6.07 13.02
N PRO A 283 16.29 5.52 13.40
CA PRO A 283 15.21 5.24 12.47
C PRO A 283 14.55 6.52 11.91
N ASN A 284 14.90 7.69 12.44
CA ASN A 284 14.41 8.98 11.97
C ASN A 284 15.37 9.64 10.98
N SER A 285 16.54 9.04 10.75
CA SER A 285 17.47 9.49 9.72
C SER A 285 16.88 9.30 8.33
N LEU A 286 17.06 10.29 7.46
CA LEU A 286 16.77 10.16 6.03
C LEU A 286 17.84 9.34 5.29
N SER A 287 18.92 8.93 5.99
CA SER A 287 19.98 8.11 5.42
C SER A 287 19.47 6.69 5.14
N GLY A 288 19.73 6.18 3.93
CA GLY A 288 19.27 4.88 3.46
C GLY A 288 17.86 4.87 2.88
N GLU A 289 17.15 6.00 2.90
CA GLU A 289 15.82 6.13 2.32
C GLU A 289 15.87 6.72 0.92
N ASP A 290 15.16 6.09 -0.01
CA ASP A 290 14.76 6.74 -1.24
C ASP A 290 13.69 7.79 -0.91
N LEU A 291 13.76 8.94 -1.57
CA LEU A 291 12.87 10.07 -1.31
C LEU A 291 12.04 10.37 -2.56
N ILE A 292 10.82 10.88 -2.37
CA ILE A 292 10.06 11.51 -3.43
C ILE A 292 9.85 12.97 -3.07
N PHE A 293 10.14 13.85 -4.03
CA PHE A 293 9.81 15.26 -3.94
C PHE A 293 8.81 15.65 -5.01
N THR A 294 7.86 16.50 -4.65
CA THR A 294 7.14 17.36 -5.59
C THR A 294 7.73 18.75 -5.46
N ILE A 295 8.16 19.34 -6.58
CA ILE A 295 8.92 20.60 -6.64
C ILE A 295 8.17 21.56 -7.57
N GLU A 296 7.92 22.77 -7.10
CA GLU A 296 7.39 23.89 -7.89
C GLU A 296 8.51 24.94 -8.02
N MET A 297 8.96 25.19 -9.24
CA MET A 297 9.95 26.23 -9.52
C MET A 297 9.28 27.61 -9.46
N VAL A 298 9.72 28.47 -8.54
CA VAL A 298 9.06 29.78 -8.31
C VAL A 298 9.77 30.87 -9.10
N SER A 299 11.10 30.98 -8.95
CA SER A 299 11.88 32.02 -9.62
C SER A 299 13.34 31.65 -9.78
N ILE A 300 14.00 32.27 -10.76
CA ILE A 300 15.45 32.32 -10.93
C ILE A 300 15.97 33.66 -10.37
N ASN A 301 17.07 33.64 -9.60
CA ASN A 301 17.64 34.79 -8.90
C ASN A 301 18.78 35.47 -9.68
#